data_AF-A0A0F9G8Q8-F1
#
_entry.id   AF-A0A0F9G8Q8-F1
#
_cell.length_a   1.000
_cell.length_b   1.000
_cell.length_c   1.000
_cell.angle_alpha   90.00
_cell.angle_beta   90.00
_cell.angle_gamma   90.00
#
_symmetry.space_group_name_H-M   'P 1'
#
loop_
_entity.id
_entity.type
_entity.pdbx_description
1 polymer ?
#
loop_
_entity_poly.entity_id
_entity_poly.type
_entity_poly.pdbx_seq_one_letter_code
_entity_poly.pdbx_strand_id
1 'polypeptide(L)'
;DKSVPCSDKTKQKISAAHKGCVHSDETKQKMSNAHKGKFTGEENHRYGKPAWNRGKKMSKEVRQKISESNRRRKISDETRKKLSDKAKQRIMTDEERQKISASLKKYYEKQRN
;
A
#
# COMPACT_ATOMS: atom_id res chain seq x y z
N ASP A 1 -7.88 29.81 19.96
CA ASP A 1 -6.50 29.50 20.37
C ASP A 1 -5.69 28.91 19.23
N LYS A 2 -4.64 29.62 18.78
CA LYS A 2 -3.71 29.12 17.76
C LYS A 2 -2.65 28.26 18.45
N SER A 3 -2.45 27.02 18.01
CA SER A 3 -1.42 26.16 18.58
C SER A 3 -0.04 26.74 18.30
N VAL A 4 0.78 26.86 19.34
CA VAL A 4 2.17 27.31 19.20
C VAL A 4 2.97 26.18 18.55
N PRO A 5 3.65 26.41 17.41
CA PRO A 5 4.46 25.39 16.78
C PRO A 5 5.63 24.99 17.71
N CYS A 6 5.78 23.69 17.93
CA CYS A 6 6.82 23.13 18.79
C CYS A 6 8.22 23.55 18.30
N SER A 7 9.10 23.97 19.22
CA SER A 7 10.46 24.42 18.89
C SER A 7 11.30 23.27 18.30
N ASP A 8 12.23 23.58 17.40
CA ASP A 8 13.04 22.55 16.74
C ASP A 8 13.92 21.76 17.71
N LYS A 9 14.41 22.42 18.77
CA LYS A 9 15.12 21.75 19.87
C LYS A 9 14.23 20.72 20.57
N THR A 10 12.95 21.02 20.77
CA THR A 10 12.00 20.10 21.39
C THR A 10 11.70 18.92 20.47
N LYS A 11 11.52 19.14 19.15
CA LYS A 11 11.33 18.05 18.18
C LYS A 11 12.52 17.09 18.14
N GLN A 12 13.75 17.63 18.20
CA GLN A 12 14.97 16.81 18.24
C GLN A 12 15.04 15.93 19.50
N LYS A 13 14.70 16.48 20.68
CA LYS A 13 14.66 15.72 21.94
C LYS A 13 13.65 14.57 21.89
N ILE A 14 12.43 14.83 21.39
CA ILE A 14 11.40 13.80 21.24
C ILE A 14 11.84 12.72 20.25
N SER A 15 12.44 13.14 19.11
CA SER A 15 12.94 12.20 18.10
C SER A 15 14.06 11.30 18.65
N ALA A 16 14.99 11.87 19.42
CA ALA A 16 16.07 11.11 20.05
C ALA A 16 15.53 10.10 21.07
N ALA A 17 14.57 10.51 21.90
CA ALA A 17 13.98 9.65 22.93
C ALA A 17 13.27 8.41 22.36
N HIS A 18 12.65 8.52 21.18
CA HIS A 18 11.91 7.40 20.56
C HIS A 18 12.76 6.62 19.55
N LYS A 19 13.98 7.04 19.25
CA LYS A 19 14.83 6.39 18.26
C LYS A 19 15.29 5.02 18.79
N GLY A 20 14.98 3.96 18.05
CA GLY A 20 15.35 2.59 18.42
C GLY A 20 14.40 1.91 19.41
N CYS A 21 13.36 2.60 19.89
CA CYS A 21 12.34 1.98 20.72
C CYS A 21 11.49 1.00 19.89
N VAL A 22 11.65 -0.30 20.18
CA VAL A 22 10.83 -1.37 19.58
C VAL A 22 9.92 -1.92 20.65
N HIS A 23 8.62 -2.03 20.35
CA HIS A 23 7.65 -2.64 21.26
C HIS A 23 7.97 -4.12 21.48
N SER A 24 7.69 -4.64 22.68
CA SER A 24 7.76 -6.09 22.93
C SER A 24 6.79 -6.85 22.03
N ASP A 25 7.09 -8.11 21.73
CA ASP A 25 6.26 -8.91 20.83
C ASP A 25 4.85 -9.13 21.40
N GLU A 26 4.71 -9.28 22.72
CA GLU A 26 3.42 -9.30 23.40
C GLU A 26 2.63 -8.00 23.15
N THR A 27 3.30 -6.85 23.21
CA THR A 27 2.66 -5.55 22.98
C THR A 27 2.25 -5.39 21.52
N LYS A 28 3.10 -5.81 20.57
CA LYS A 28 2.74 -5.85 19.15
C LYS A 28 1.52 -6.73 18.90
N GLN A 29 1.45 -7.88 19.56
CA GLN A 29 0.32 -8.80 19.45
C GLN A 29 -0.97 -8.19 20.01
N LYS A 30 -0.92 -7.57 21.18
CA LYS A 30 -2.05 -6.84 21.77
C LYS A 30 -2.55 -5.73 20.85
N MET A 31 -1.64 -4.90 20.31
CA MET A 31 -2.00 -3.86 19.33
C MET A 31 -2.59 -4.45 18.04
N SER A 32 -2.03 -5.55 17.53
CA SER A 32 -2.54 -6.23 16.34
C SER A 32 -3.97 -6.73 16.57
N ASN A 33 -4.23 -7.38 17.71
CA ASN A 33 -5.56 -7.89 18.04
C ASN A 33 -6.57 -6.76 18.19
N ALA A 34 -6.21 -5.67 18.86
CA ALA A 34 -7.09 -4.51 19.03
C ALA A 34 -7.43 -3.80 17.70
N HIS A 35 -6.54 -3.84 16.71
CA HIS A 35 -6.78 -3.22 15.40
C HIS A 35 -7.39 -4.16 14.37
N LYS A 36 -7.37 -5.48 14.61
CA LYS A 36 -7.98 -6.47 13.72
C LYS A 36 -9.49 -6.20 13.63
N GLY A 37 -10.02 -6.07 12.42
CA GLY A 37 -11.45 -5.82 12.20
C GLY A 37 -11.91 -4.38 12.48
N LYS A 38 -11.18 -3.58 13.25
CA LYS A 38 -11.60 -2.20 13.60
C LYS A 38 -11.93 -1.31 12.39
N PHE A 39 -11.17 -1.47 11.31
CA PHE A 39 -11.36 -0.69 10.08
C PHE A 39 -12.07 -1.47 8.96
N THR A 40 -12.50 -2.70 9.23
CA THR A 40 -13.03 -3.64 8.23
C THR A 40 -14.12 -4.52 8.85
N GLY A 41 -15.32 -4.52 8.30
CA GLY A 41 -16.45 -5.29 8.83
C GLY A 41 -17.60 -4.40 9.28
N GLU A 42 -18.74 -5.02 9.60
CA GLU A 42 -20.02 -4.33 9.81
C GLU A 42 -20.01 -3.30 10.93
N GLU A 43 -19.16 -3.49 11.96
CA GLU A 43 -19.02 -2.53 13.06
C GLU A 43 -18.38 -1.20 12.62
N ASN A 44 -17.70 -1.17 11.48
CA ASN A 44 -17.13 0.07 10.97
C ASN A 44 -18.22 0.95 10.35
N HIS A 45 -18.37 2.19 10.82
CA HIS A 45 -19.35 3.16 10.29
C HIS A 45 -19.27 3.37 8.76
N ARG A 46 -18.10 3.15 8.15
CA ARG A 46 -17.88 3.29 6.71
C ARG A 46 -18.00 1.97 5.95
N TYR A 47 -18.26 0.85 6.62
CA TYR A 47 -18.47 -0.44 5.97
C TYR A 47 -19.64 -0.38 5.00
N GLY A 48 -19.46 -0.98 3.82
CA GLY A 48 -20.43 -0.93 2.72
C GLY A 48 -20.64 0.45 2.08
N LYS A 49 -20.17 1.56 2.68
CA LYS A 49 -20.35 2.91 2.14
C LYS A 49 -19.29 3.19 1.05
N PRO A 50 -19.68 3.54 -0.18
CA PRO A 50 -18.71 3.87 -1.22
C PRO A 50 -17.93 5.13 -0.86
N ALA A 51 -16.67 5.21 -1.26
CA ALA A 51 -15.91 6.44 -1.17
C ALA A 51 -16.56 7.53 -2.05
N TRP A 52 -16.50 8.79 -1.59
CA TRP A 52 -17.07 9.94 -2.30
C TRP A 52 -16.53 10.13 -3.74
N ASN A 53 -15.36 9.56 -4.03
CA ASN A 53 -14.68 9.59 -5.32
C ASN A 53 -14.80 8.28 -6.11
N ARG A 54 -15.61 7.32 -5.67
CA ARG A 54 -15.83 6.06 -6.40
C ARG A 54 -16.37 6.39 -7.81
N GLY A 55 -15.71 5.84 -8.83
CA GLY A 55 -16.08 6.06 -10.24
C GLY A 55 -15.55 7.36 -10.86
N LYS A 56 -15.01 8.31 -10.08
CA LYS A 56 -14.43 9.54 -10.61
C LYS A 56 -13.05 9.26 -11.22
N LYS A 57 -12.89 9.55 -12.52
CA LYS A 57 -11.60 9.42 -13.22
C LYS A 57 -10.74 10.66 -12.93
N MET A 58 -9.47 10.45 -12.60
CA MET A 58 -8.49 11.55 -12.51
C MET A 58 -8.23 12.15 -13.90
N SER A 59 -7.98 13.46 -13.96
CA SER A 59 -7.56 14.14 -15.20
C SER A 59 -6.20 13.65 -15.69
N LYS A 60 -5.92 13.84 -16.99
CA LYS A 60 -4.63 13.48 -17.59
C LYS A 60 -3.47 14.22 -16.92
N GLU A 61 -3.65 15.50 -16.62
CA GLU A 61 -2.66 16.34 -15.95
C GLU A 61 -2.31 15.83 -14.54
N VAL A 62 -3.31 15.45 -13.75
CA VAL A 62 -3.08 14.92 -12.40
C VAL A 62 -2.36 13.56 -12.46
N ARG A 63 -2.72 12.70 -13.41
CA ARG A 63 -1.98 11.45 -13.66
C ARG A 63 -0.53 11.71 -14.02
N GLN A 64 -0.27 12.71 -14.88
CA GLN A 64 1.08 13.06 -15.28
C GLN A 64 1.91 13.54 -14.09
N LYS A 65 1.38 14.45 -13.26
CA LYS A 65 2.05 14.92 -12.05
C LYS A 65 2.41 13.78 -11.08
N ILE A 66 1.49 12.84 -10.86
CA ILE A 66 1.74 11.65 -10.02
C ILE A 66 2.83 10.75 -10.66
N SER A 67 2.79 10.57 -11.98
CA SER A 67 3.78 9.77 -12.70
C SER A 67 5.18 10.37 -12.60
N GLU A 68 5.32 11.67 -12.85
CA GLU A 68 6.58 12.41 -12.77
C GLU A 68 7.20 12.34 -11.36
N SER A 69 6.36 12.54 -10.33
CA SER A 69 6.78 12.44 -8.93
C SER A 69 7.28 11.04 -8.58
N ASN A 70 6.63 10.00 -9.10
CA ASN A 70 6.99 8.61 -8.81
C ASN A 70 8.14 8.07 -9.66
N ARG A 71 8.39 8.60 -10.87
CA ARG A 71 9.36 8.07 -11.84
C ARG A 71 10.78 7.98 -11.29
N ARG A 72 11.17 8.90 -10.41
CA ARG A 72 12.53 8.97 -9.85
C ARG A 72 12.67 8.28 -8.50
N ARG A 73 11.60 7.70 -7.96
CA ARG A 73 11.63 7.02 -6.66
C ARG A 73 12.33 5.67 -6.81
N LYS A 74 13.63 5.62 -6.48
CA LYS A 74 14.38 4.35 -6.38
C LYS A 74 14.10 3.72 -5.01
N ILE A 75 13.63 2.47 -5.03
CA ILE A 75 13.58 1.63 -3.82
C ILE A 75 15.01 1.16 -3.53
N SER A 76 15.39 1.04 -2.25
CA SER A 76 16.68 0.49 -1.83
C SER A 76 16.91 -0.94 -2.34
N ASP A 77 18.16 -1.31 -2.54
CA ASP A 77 18.52 -2.62 -3.09
C ASP A 77 18.10 -3.76 -2.16
N GLU A 78 18.17 -3.57 -0.85
CA GLU A 78 17.69 -4.55 0.13
C GLU A 78 16.20 -4.85 -0.04
N THR A 79 15.36 -3.82 -0.17
CA THR A 79 13.92 -3.98 -0.36
C THR A 79 13.62 -4.58 -1.72
N ARG A 80 14.37 -4.20 -2.77
CA ARG A 80 14.25 -4.81 -4.10
C ARG A 80 14.54 -6.31 -4.07
N LYS A 81 15.61 -6.72 -3.37
CA LYS A 81 15.97 -8.12 -3.20
C LYS A 81 14.85 -8.90 -2.49
N LYS A 82 14.35 -8.38 -1.36
CA LYS A 82 13.23 -9.00 -0.61
C LYS A 82 11.96 -9.18 -1.46
N LEU A 83 11.64 -8.21 -2.32
CA LEU A 83 10.52 -8.32 -3.26
C LEU A 83 10.77 -9.38 -4.35
N SER A 84 11.98 -9.42 -4.90
CA SER A 84 12.38 -10.40 -5.91
C SER A 84 12.31 -11.83 -5.37
N ASP A 85 12.83 -12.07 -4.17
CA ASP A 85 12.87 -13.40 -3.56
C ASP A 85 11.44 -13.93 -3.29
N LYS A 86 10.55 -13.07 -2.77
CA LYS A 86 9.13 -13.41 -2.61
C LYS A 86 8.44 -13.71 -3.94
N ALA A 87 8.77 -12.97 -5.00
CA ALA A 87 8.19 -13.20 -6.32
C ALA A 87 8.63 -14.55 -6.91
N LYS A 88 9.91 -14.93 -6.72
CA LYS A 88 10.44 -16.23 -7.18
C LYS A 88 9.81 -17.43 -6.45
N GLN A 89 9.47 -17.26 -5.18
CA GLN A 89 8.78 -18.29 -4.39
C GLN A 89 7.34 -18.55 -4.86
N ARG A 90 6.76 -17.66 -5.66
CA ARG A 90 5.40 -17.82 -6.17
C ARG A 90 5.39 -18.80 -7.34
N ILE A 91 5.02 -20.05 -7.06
CA ILE A 91 4.79 -21.06 -8.10
C ILE A 91 3.36 -20.89 -8.61
N MET A 92 3.21 -20.60 -9.91
CA MET A 92 1.90 -20.48 -10.56
C MET A 92 1.38 -21.86 -10.92
N THR A 93 0.15 -22.17 -10.53
CA THR A 93 -0.47 -23.47 -10.84
C THR A 93 -0.80 -23.57 -12.33
N ASP A 94 -1.00 -24.80 -12.82
CA ASP A 94 -1.33 -25.03 -14.23
C ASP A 94 -2.67 -24.41 -14.61
N GLU A 95 -3.65 -24.43 -13.71
CA GLU A 95 -4.94 -23.77 -13.93
C GLU A 95 -4.79 -22.24 -14.07
N GLU A 96 -3.95 -21.60 -13.27
CA GLU A 96 -3.66 -20.16 -13.36
C GLU A 96 -2.97 -19.83 -14.70
N ARG A 97 -2.04 -20.67 -15.15
CA ARG A 97 -1.38 -20.54 -16.46
C ARG A 97 -2.38 -20.64 -17.60
N GLN A 98 -3.29 -21.62 -17.55
CA GLN A 98 -4.33 -21.79 -18.55
C GLN A 98 -5.28 -20.60 -18.59
N LYS A 99 -5.69 -20.05 -17.44
CA LYS A 99 -6.53 -18.84 -17.36
C LYS A 99 -5.86 -17.62 -17.99
N ILE A 100 -4.56 -17.44 -17.77
CA ILE A 100 -3.77 -16.37 -18.40
C ILE A 100 -3.71 -16.56 -19.91
N SER A 101 -3.40 -17.77 -20.37
CA SER A 101 -3.33 -18.12 -21.80
C SER A 101 -4.66 -17.87 -22.52
N ALA A 102 -5.77 -18.34 -21.94
CA ALA A 102 -7.11 -18.14 -22.50
C ALA A 102 -7.50 -16.65 -22.57
N SER A 103 -7.11 -15.86 -21.56
CA SER A 103 -7.36 -14.41 -21.55
C SER A 103 -6.57 -13.68 -22.64
N LEU A 104 -5.30 -14.06 -22.84
CA LEU A 104 -4.46 -13.52 -23.91
C LEU A 104 -5.02 -13.87 -25.29
N LYS A 105 -5.43 -15.12 -25.49
CA LYS A 105 -6.04 -15.56 -26.76
C LYS A 105 -7.27 -14.72 -27.11
N LYS A 106 -8.19 -14.52 -26.16
CA LYS A 106 -9.39 -13.68 -26.34
C LYS A 106 -9.05 -12.23 -26.70
N TYR A 107 -8.02 -11.66 -26.07
CA TYR A 107 -7.58 -10.29 -26.38
C TYR A 107 -7.15 -10.16 -27.85
N TYR A 108 -6.30 -11.06 -28.33
CA TYR A 108 -5.82 -11.03 -29.71
C TYR A 108 -6.90 -11.36 -30.74
N GLU A 109 -7.83 -12.27 -30.42
CA GLU A 109 -9.00 -12.54 -31.26
C GLU A 109 -9.88 -11.29 -31.42
N LYS A 110 -10.09 -10.53 -30.34
CA LYS A 110 -10.84 -9.27 -30.37
C LYS A 110 -10.15 -8.15 -31.18
N GLN A 111 -8.82 -8.15 -31.27
CA GLN A 111 -8.08 -7.17 -32.07
C GLN A 111 -8.01 -7.55 -33.56
N ARG A 112 -8.32 -8.80 -33.89
CA ARG A 112 -8.28 -9.32 -35.26
C ARG A 112 -9.62 -9.17 -36.00
N ASN A 113 -10.71 -9.00 -35.25
CA ASN A 113 -12.04 -8.61 -35.76
C ASN A 113 -12.22 -7.09 -35.66
#